data_AF-A0A061N7B5-F1
#
_entry.id   AF-A0A061N7B5-F1
#
_cell.length_a   1.000
_cell.length_b   1.000
_cell.length_c   1.000
_cell.angle_alpha   90.00
_cell.angle_beta   90.00
_cell.angle_gamma   90.00
#
_symmetry.space_group_name_H-M   'P 1'
#
loop_
_entity.id
_entity.type
_entity.pdbx_description
1 polymer ?
#
loop_
_entity_poly.entity_id
_entity_poly.type
_entity_poly.pdbx_seq_one_letter_code
_entity_poly.pdbx_strand_id
1 'polypeptide(L)'
;MEGPFHEGAPTQGPQTGMRRREVFLYGVSKIQEIAQDEHGEAFFDLDGEQQDEILGAFQNAEVDMTGVASDAFFTMLRQATLEGVYSDPVYGGNLNMDGWRIKKYPGGQMAFFDVIEADEFIEMEPISLHAHHT
;
A
#
# COMPACT_ATOMS: atom_id res chain seq x y z
N MET A 1 8.19 17.54 -14.53
CA MET A 1 7.37 17.66 -15.76
C MET A 1 6.89 19.10 -15.80
N GLU A 2 6.97 19.79 -16.93
CA GLU A 2 6.37 21.12 -17.08
C GLU A 2 5.08 21.00 -17.90
N GLY A 3 3.96 21.19 -17.21
CA GLY A 3 2.63 21.28 -17.77
C GLY A 3 1.75 22.02 -16.77
N PRO A 4 0.62 22.60 -17.20
CA PRO A 4 -0.29 23.23 -16.25
C PRO A 4 -0.92 22.15 -15.35
N PHE A 5 -0.54 22.13 -14.07
CA PHE A 5 -1.19 21.29 -13.06
C PHE A 5 -2.37 22.06 -12.49
N HIS A 6 -3.56 21.77 -13.03
CA HIS A 6 -4.81 22.29 -12.49
C HIS A 6 -5.41 21.29 -11.52
N GLU A 7 -6.20 21.78 -10.58
CA GLU A 7 -7.03 20.93 -9.75
C GLU A 7 -7.99 20.14 -10.66
N GLY A 8 -7.92 18.81 -10.56
CA GLY A 8 -8.81 17.92 -11.30
C GLY A 8 -10.19 17.85 -10.64
N ALA A 9 -11.18 17.34 -11.37
CA ALA A 9 -12.44 16.95 -10.75
C ALA A 9 -12.21 15.84 -9.71
N PRO A 10 -13.08 15.67 -8.70
CA PRO A 10 -12.90 14.64 -7.67
C PRO A 10 -12.69 13.20 -8.20
N THR A 11 -13.17 12.91 -9.40
CA THR A 11 -13.06 11.59 -10.05
C THR A 11 -11.79 11.40 -10.89
N GLN A 12 -10.97 12.44 -11.07
CA GLN A 12 -9.79 12.42 -11.93
C GLN A 12 -8.50 12.07 -11.18
N GLY A 13 -8.59 11.93 -9.86
CA GLY A 13 -7.45 11.66 -8.98
C GLY A 13 -6.49 12.86 -8.84
N PRO A 14 -5.43 12.70 -8.03
CA PRO A 14 -4.49 13.78 -7.74
C PRO A 14 -3.76 14.26 -8.99
N GLN A 15 -3.72 15.57 -9.20
CA GLN A 15 -2.95 16.21 -10.27
C GLN A 15 -1.68 16.80 -9.68
N THR A 16 -0.54 16.14 -9.89
CA THR A 16 0.77 16.60 -9.40
C THR A 16 1.82 16.54 -10.50
N GLY A 17 2.72 17.53 -10.52
CA GLY A 17 3.89 17.52 -11.38
C GLY A 17 5.05 16.67 -10.90
N MET A 18 4.94 16.16 -9.67
CA MET A 18 5.91 15.26 -9.07
C MET A 18 5.77 13.86 -9.66
N ARG A 19 6.90 13.20 -9.88
CA ARG A 19 6.94 11.78 -10.23
C ARG A 19 6.55 10.96 -8.99
N ARG A 20 5.98 9.77 -9.20
CA ARG A 20 5.61 8.85 -8.10
C ARG A 20 6.74 8.66 -7.08
N ARG A 21 7.98 8.46 -7.54
CA ARG A 21 9.17 8.36 -6.66
C ARG A 21 9.37 9.60 -5.78
N GLU A 22 9.18 10.79 -6.35
CA GLU A 22 9.37 12.06 -5.63
C GLU A 22 8.29 12.24 -4.57
N VAL A 23 7.02 11.95 -4.91
CA VAL A 23 5.91 11.94 -3.95
C VAL A 23 6.20 10.99 -2.79
N PHE A 24 6.63 9.75 -3.10
CA PHE A 24 6.89 8.74 -2.08
C PHE A 24 8.02 9.13 -1.13
N LEU A 25 9.16 9.59 -1.67
CA LEU A 25 10.30 10.00 -0.85
C LEU A 25 9.99 11.25 -0.03
N TYR A 26 9.27 12.22 -0.61
CA TYR A 26 8.90 13.43 0.11
C TYR A 26 7.94 13.12 1.26
N GLY A 27 6.89 12.33 1.02
CA GLY A 27 5.93 11.97 2.06
C GLY A 27 6.55 11.13 3.18
N VAL A 28 7.40 10.16 2.88
CA VAL A 28 8.13 9.40 3.91
C VAL A 28 9.06 10.30 4.72
N SER A 29 9.75 11.25 4.06
CA SER A 29 10.59 12.22 4.78
C SER A 29 9.75 13.13 5.68
N LYS A 30 8.55 13.51 5.24
CA LYS A 30 7.64 14.36 6.01
C LYS A 30 7.04 13.62 7.22
N ILE A 31 6.71 12.33 7.08
CA ILE A 31 6.33 11.48 8.23
C ILE A 31 7.44 11.47 9.28
N GLN A 32 8.68 11.27 8.83
CA GLN A 32 9.85 11.21 9.71
C GLN A 32 10.15 12.56 10.38
N GLU A 33 9.94 13.68 9.69
CA GLU A 33 10.03 15.03 10.23
C GLU A 33 9.00 15.26 11.34
N ILE A 34 7.73 14.93 11.10
CA ILE A 34 6.64 15.09 12.08
C ILE A 34 6.90 14.23 13.32
N ALA A 35 7.28 12.96 13.14
CA ALA A 35 7.64 12.09 14.25
C ALA A 35 8.76 12.69 15.13
N GLN A 36 9.80 13.24 14.49
CA GLN A 36 10.93 13.85 15.19
C GLN A 36 10.54 15.16 15.88
N ASP A 37 9.68 15.96 15.28
CA ASP A 37 9.26 17.27 15.81
C ASP A 37 8.25 17.13 16.97
N GLU A 38 7.32 16.18 16.88
CA GLU A 38 6.24 15.99 17.87
C GLU A 38 6.66 15.07 19.02
N HIS A 39 7.45 14.03 18.74
CA HIS A 39 7.79 13.00 19.72
C HIS A 39 9.30 12.88 20.02
N GLY A 40 10.16 13.50 19.20
CA GLY A 40 11.61 13.43 19.42
C GLY A 40 12.27 12.11 18.98
N GLU A 41 11.51 11.21 18.36
CA GLU A 41 11.93 9.86 17.97
C GLU A 41 11.65 9.58 16.50
N ALA A 42 12.22 8.51 15.96
CA ALA A 42 11.91 8.12 14.59
C ALA A 42 10.54 7.45 14.49
N PHE A 43 9.86 7.62 13.34
CA PHE A 43 8.48 7.14 13.18
C PHE A 43 8.32 5.64 13.51
N PHE A 44 9.29 4.81 13.11
CA PHE A 44 9.26 3.38 13.35
C PHE A 44 9.62 2.96 14.78
N ASP A 45 10.13 3.89 15.60
CA ASP A 45 10.39 3.68 17.03
C ASP A 45 9.21 4.11 17.91
N LEU A 46 8.26 4.89 17.36
CA LEU A 46 7.03 5.30 18.04
C LEU A 46 6.11 4.12 18.37
N ASP A 47 5.24 4.31 19.37
CA ASP A 47 4.15 3.37 19.62
C ASP A 47 3.06 3.44 18.53
N GLY A 48 2.20 2.42 18.49
CA GLY A 48 1.19 2.31 17.43
C GLY A 48 0.15 3.43 17.44
N GLU A 49 -0.18 4.00 18.59
CA GLU A 49 -1.18 5.08 18.67
C GLU A 49 -0.61 6.38 18.09
N GLN A 50 0.66 6.67 18.39
CA GLN A 50 1.39 7.81 17.80
C GLN A 50 1.59 7.63 16.29
N GLN A 51 1.93 6.42 15.83
CA GLN A 51 2.02 6.13 14.39
C GLN A 51 0.68 6.38 13.68
N ASP A 52 -0.42 5.91 14.28
CA ASP A 52 -1.76 6.09 13.74
C ASP A 52 -2.20 7.56 13.74
N GLU A 53 -1.84 8.34 14.76
CA GLU A 53 -2.10 9.79 14.81
C GLU A 53 -1.44 10.52 13.65
N ILE A 54 -0.14 10.30 13.44
CA ILE A 54 0.62 10.92 12.35
C ILE A 54 0.02 10.51 11.00
N LEU A 55 -0.17 9.21 10.77
CA LEU A 55 -0.75 8.69 9.52
C LEU A 55 -2.18 9.20 9.29
N GLY A 56 -2.97 9.36 10.36
CA GLY A 56 -4.31 9.93 10.35
C GLY A 56 -4.32 11.38 9.88
N ALA A 57 -3.37 12.21 10.33
CA ALA A 57 -3.22 13.58 9.89
C ALA A 57 -2.94 13.67 8.37
N PHE A 58 -2.11 12.76 7.83
CA PHE A 58 -1.93 12.68 6.37
C PHE A 58 -3.21 12.24 5.67
N GLN A 59 -3.92 11.23 6.19
CA GLN A 59 -5.18 10.75 5.61
C GLN A 59 -6.25 11.86 5.54
N ASN A 60 -6.31 12.74 6.53
CA ASN A 60 -7.31 13.81 6.64
C ASN A 60 -6.91 15.10 5.91
N ALA A 61 -5.80 15.10 5.16
CA ALA A 61 -5.24 16.27 4.49
C ALA A 61 -4.85 17.42 5.43
N GLU A 62 -4.44 17.11 6.67
CA GLU A 62 -4.11 18.09 7.71
C GLU A 62 -2.61 18.48 7.69
N VAL A 63 -1.78 17.67 7.05
CA VAL A 63 -0.34 17.94 6.92
C VAL A 63 -0.06 18.84 5.71
N ASP A 64 0.62 19.96 5.96
CA ASP A 64 1.07 20.86 4.89
C ASP A 64 2.22 20.23 4.08
N MET A 65 2.00 20.12 2.77
CA MET A 65 2.92 19.53 1.81
C MET A 65 2.94 20.36 0.53
N THR A 66 4.13 20.59 -0.01
CA THR A 66 4.30 21.35 -1.25
C THR A 66 4.28 20.43 -2.47
N GLY A 67 3.43 20.74 -3.45
CA GLY A 67 3.38 20.07 -4.76
C GLY A 67 2.53 18.81 -4.84
N VAL A 68 2.14 18.23 -3.70
CA VAL A 68 1.18 17.12 -3.60
C VAL A 68 0.42 17.25 -2.28
N ALA A 69 -0.88 16.95 -2.29
CA ALA A 69 -1.66 16.93 -1.06
C ALA A 69 -1.29 15.72 -0.19
N SER A 70 -1.39 15.86 1.13
CA SER A 70 -0.98 14.81 2.08
C SER A 70 -1.86 13.56 2.01
N ASP A 71 -3.15 13.72 1.76
CA ASP A 71 -4.11 12.63 1.54
C ASP A 71 -3.83 11.85 0.24
N ALA A 72 -3.39 12.55 -0.80
CA ALA A 72 -2.97 11.94 -2.06
C ALA A 72 -1.71 11.07 -1.88
N PHE A 73 -0.73 11.54 -1.10
CA PHE A 73 0.42 10.73 -0.72
C PHE A 73 0.00 9.52 0.15
N PHE A 74 -0.83 9.73 1.17
CA PHE A 74 -1.31 8.66 2.03
C PHE A 74 -2.05 7.57 1.24
N THR A 75 -2.92 7.98 0.31
CA THR A 75 -3.63 7.06 -0.59
C THR A 75 -2.64 6.23 -1.41
N MET A 76 -1.58 6.86 -1.94
CA MET A 76 -0.53 6.16 -2.69
C MET A 76 0.24 5.17 -1.82
N LEU A 77 0.63 5.58 -0.61
CA LEU A 77 1.34 4.73 0.36
C LEU A 77 0.48 3.51 0.72
N ARG A 78 -0.76 3.73 1.13
CA ARG A 78 -1.71 2.67 1.49
C ARG A 78 -1.94 1.71 0.34
N GLN A 79 -2.11 2.22 -0.87
CA GLN A 79 -2.26 1.39 -2.07
C GLN A 79 -1.02 0.52 -2.30
N ALA A 80 0.18 1.10 -2.26
CA ALA A 80 1.43 0.37 -2.44
C ALA A 80 1.64 -0.72 -1.35
N THR A 81 1.25 -0.44 -0.10
CA THR A 81 1.30 -1.42 0.99
C THR A 81 0.36 -2.60 0.72
N LEU A 82 -0.88 -2.33 0.30
CA LEU A 82 -1.85 -3.38 -0.02
C LEU A 82 -1.40 -4.21 -1.24
N GLU A 83 -0.88 -3.54 -2.28
CA GLU A 83 -0.30 -4.21 -3.44
C GLU A 83 0.89 -5.10 -3.03
N GLY A 84 1.75 -4.63 -2.14
CA GLY A 84 2.85 -5.41 -1.58
C GLY A 84 2.38 -6.63 -0.79
N VAL A 85 1.39 -6.45 0.09
CA VAL A 85 0.85 -7.53 0.96
C VAL A 85 0.11 -8.60 0.15
N TYR A 86 -0.55 -8.25 -0.94
CA TYR A 86 -1.40 -9.19 -1.69
C TYR A 86 -0.89 -9.58 -3.09
N SER A 87 0.25 -9.04 -3.53
CA SER A 87 0.89 -9.48 -4.78
C SER A 87 1.37 -10.93 -4.72
N ASP A 88 1.65 -11.52 -5.88
CA ASP A 88 2.37 -12.79 -5.93
C ASP A 88 3.81 -12.59 -5.40
N PRO A 89 4.33 -13.50 -4.55
CA PRO A 89 5.70 -13.41 -4.04
C PRO A 89 6.79 -13.25 -5.12
N VAL A 90 6.53 -13.65 -6.37
CA VAL A 90 7.44 -13.44 -7.51
C VAL A 90 7.79 -11.96 -7.73
N TYR A 91 6.93 -11.03 -7.29
CA TYR A 91 7.16 -9.59 -7.39
C TYR A 91 7.90 -9.00 -6.17
N GLY A 92 8.33 -9.83 -5.23
CA GLY A 92 9.09 -9.44 -4.03
C GLY A 92 8.23 -8.97 -2.86
N GLY A 93 6.89 -9.06 -2.97
CA GLY A 93 5.94 -8.81 -1.88
C GLY A 93 5.46 -10.11 -1.21
N ASN A 94 4.40 -9.99 -0.39
CA ASN A 94 3.61 -11.10 0.17
C ASN A 94 4.42 -12.31 0.61
N LEU A 95 5.37 -12.10 1.52
CA LEU A 95 6.26 -13.14 2.00
C LEU A 95 5.46 -14.37 2.47
N ASN A 96 5.90 -15.57 2.07
CA ASN A 96 5.25 -16.85 2.37
C ASN A 96 3.78 -16.98 1.95
N MET A 97 3.29 -16.06 1.11
CA MET A 97 1.88 -15.95 0.74
C MET A 97 0.96 -15.69 1.95
N ASP A 98 1.49 -15.11 3.03
CA ASP A 98 0.74 -14.89 4.28
C ASP A 98 -0.46 -13.96 4.08
N GLY A 99 -0.34 -12.95 3.22
CA GLY A 99 -1.46 -12.10 2.82
C GLY A 99 -2.57 -12.92 2.12
N TRP A 100 -2.20 -13.91 1.31
CA TRP A 100 -3.16 -14.81 0.69
C TRP A 100 -3.79 -15.77 1.70
N ARG A 101 -3.02 -16.31 2.65
CA ARG A 101 -3.53 -17.17 3.73
C ARG A 101 -4.58 -16.46 4.58
N ILE A 102 -4.34 -15.19 4.95
CA ILE A 102 -5.32 -14.36 5.67
C ILE A 102 -6.65 -14.27 4.91
N LYS A 103 -6.60 -14.20 3.58
CA LYS A 103 -7.79 -14.10 2.73
C LYS A 103 -8.32 -15.46 2.26
N LYS A 104 -7.68 -16.56 2.65
CA LYS A 104 -7.93 -17.91 2.13
C LYS A 104 -7.90 -17.96 0.60
N TYR A 105 -7.05 -17.14 -0.01
CA TYR A 105 -6.85 -17.11 -1.45
C TYR A 105 -5.84 -18.20 -1.85
N PRO A 106 -6.21 -19.15 -2.72
CA PRO A 106 -5.38 -20.31 -3.01
C PRO A 106 -4.25 -20.02 -4.02
N GLY A 107 -4.08 -18.78 -4.47
CA GLY A 107 -3.08 -18.43 -5.47
C GLY A 107 -3.40 -19.02 -6.85
N GLY A 108 -2.36 -19.25 -7.65
CA GLY A 108 -2.46 -19.72 -9.03
C GLY A 108 -2.66 -21.23 -9.14
N GLN A 109 -3.78 -21.78 -8.69
CA GLN A 109 -4.08 -23.21 -8.87
C GLN A 109 -4.24 -23.54 -10.37
N MET A 110 -3.75 -24.71 -10.80
CA MET A 110 -3.82 -25.13 -12.22
C MET A 110 -5.25 -25.42 -12.68
N ALA A 111 -6.07 -25.99 -11.80
CA ALA A 111 -7.48 -26.28 -12.04
C ALA A 111 -8.23 -26.43 -10.71
N PHE A 112 -9.56 -26.30 -10.78
CA PHE A 112 -10.47 -26.51 -9.65
C PHE A 112 -11.47 -27.65 -9.91
N PHE A 113 -11.23 -28.50 -10.92
CA PHE A 113 -12.21 -29.51 -11.37
C PHE A 113 -12.68 -30.44 -10.26
N ASP A 114 -11.79 -30.85 -9.36
CA ASP A 114 -12.13 -31.80 -8.28
C ASP A 114 -12.95 -31.17 -7.14
N VAL A 115 -13.02 -29.83 -7.09
CA VAL A 115 -13.59 -29.07 -5.96
C VAL A 115 -14.68 -28.10 -6.37
N ILE A 116 -14.94 -27.91 -7.67
CA ILE A 116 -15.87 -26.90 -8.18
C ILE A 116 -17.34 -27.18 -7.82
N GLU A 117 -17.70 -28.45 -7.64
CA GLU A 117 -19.05 -28.88 -7.24
C GLU A 117 -19.22 -29.05 -5.73
N ALA A 118 -18.18 -28.73 -4.93
CA ALA A 118 -18.26 -28.88 -3.49
C ALA A 118 -19.30 -27.92 -2.88
N ASP A 119 -20.18 -28.46 -2.04
CA ASP A 119 -21.17 -27.65 -1.30
C ASP A 119 -20.52 -26.79 -0.20
N GLU A 120 -19.31 -27.17 0.24
CA GLU A 120 -18.56 -26.50 1.30
C GLU A 120 -17.34 -25.74 0.75
N PHE A 121 -16.94 -24.68 1.45
CA PHE A 121 -15.71 -23.94 1.13
C PHE A 121 -14.48 -24.80 1.43
N ILE A 122 -13.70 -25.09 0.40
CA ILE A 122 -12.46 -25.86 0.52
C ILE A 122 -11.28 -24.89 0.63
N GLU A 123 -10.61 -24.93 1.78
CA GLU A 123 -9.37 -24.19 1.98
C GLU A 123 -8.22 -24.93 1.31
N MET A 124 -7.45 -24.23 0.47
CA MET A 124 -6.31 -24.79 -0.24
C MET A 124 -5.05 -24.01 0.09
N GLU A 125 -3.93 -24.71 0.12
CA GLU A 125 -2.62 -24.09 0.28
C GLU A 125 -2.31 -23.17 -0.90
N PRO A 126 -1.87 -21.92 -0.65
CA PRO A 126 -1.58 -20.98 -1.71
C PRO A 126 -0.38 -21.43 -2.55
N ILE A 127 -0.49 -21.25 -3.87
CA ILE A 127 0.57 -21.55 -4.82
C ILE A 127 0.94 -20.27 -5.58
N SER A 128 2.19 -19.83 -5.45
CA SER A 128 2.77 -18.73 -6.24
C SER A 128 3.01 -19.18 -7.69
N LEU A 129 2.96 -18.23 -8.62
CA LEU A 129 3.34 -18.43 -10.02
C LEU A 129 4.74 -19.04 -10.18
N HIS A 130 5.65 -18.79 -9.24
CA HIS A 130 6.99 -19.39 -9.27
C HIS A 130 6.96 -20.93 -9.34
N ALA A 131 5.97 -21.57 -8.68
CA ALA A 131 5.84 -23.02 -8.65
C ALA A 131 5.52 -23.64 -10.02
N HIS A 132 5.06 -22.84 -10.99
CA HIS A 132 4.75 -23.31 -12.35
C HIS A 132 5.89 -23.13 -13.34
N HIS A 133 6.95 -22.43 -12.93
CA HIS A 133 8.10 -22.11 -13.78
C HIS A 133 9.36 -22.93 -13.43
N THR A 134 9.22 -23.92 -12.55
CA THR A 134 10.28 -24.89 -12.16
C THR A 134 9.89 -26.29 -12.56
#